data_AF-A0A2D6ZZR3-F1
#
_entry.id   AF-A0A2D6ZZR3-F1
#
_cell.length_a   1.000
_cell.length_b   1.000
_cell.length_c   1.000
_cell.angle_alpha   90.00
_cell.angle_beta   90.00
_cell.angle_gamma   90.00
#
_symmetry.space_group_name_H-M   'P 1'
#
loop_
_entity.id
_entity.type
_entity.pdbx_description
1 polymer ?
#
loop_
_entity_poly.entity_id
_entity_poly.type
_entity_poly.pdbx_seq_one_letter_code
_entity_poly.pdbx_strand_id
1 'polypeptide(L)'
;MKNLLISFLLIGGLFTCSPPAYTQDETALEYPSLYIAQWVYQCSEALSPMFYNQGTPKHYAVQLAAQSCSCVIDEFRKNFLWLEVQTMSSEDRALFSETYAYKCKPYGRNL
;
A
#
# COMPACT_ATOMS: atom_id res chain seq x y z
N MET A 1 4.91 -56.44 -40.73
CA MET A 1 5.30 -55.14 -41.32
C MET A 1 4.06 -54.25 -41.36
N LYS A 2 4.20 -52.95 -41.03
CA LYS A 2 3.18 -51.90 -40.85
C LYS A 2 2.70 -51.72 -39.41
N ASN A 3 2.64 -50.52 -38.83
CA ASN A 3 3.30 -49.23 -39.06
C ASN A 3 3.12 -48.47 -37.75
N LEU A 4 4.22 -47.99 -37.17
CA LEU A 4 4.28 -47.19 -35.97
C LEU A 4 4.01 -45.72 -36.37
N LEU A 5 2.86 -45.16 -36.00
CA LEU A 5 2.58 -43.73 -36.19
C LEU A 5 2.54 -43.06 -34.82
N ILE A 6 3.67 -42.47 -34.46
CA ILE A 6 3.83 -41.58 -33.31
C ILE A 6 3.37 -40.19 -33.75
N SER A 7 2.17 -39.78 -33.34
CA SER A 7 1.73 -38.39 -33.45
C SER A 7 2.21 -37.60 -32.22
N PHE A 8 3.39 -36.99 -32.33
CA PHE A 8 3.82 -35.91 -31.44
C PHE A 8 3.03 -34.64 -31.81
N LEU A 9 1.93 -34.40 -31.08
CA LEU A 9 1.25 -33.09 -31.10
C LEU A 9 2.08 -32.11 -30.26
N LEU A 10 2.94 -31.36 -30.95
CA LEU A 10 3.58 -30.15 -30.45
C LEU A 10 2.50 -29.09 -30.17
N ILE A 11 1.97 -29.07 -28.95
CA ILE A 11 1.21 -27.91 -28.45
C ILE A 11 2.25 -26.89 -27.95
N GLY A 12 2.97 -26.29 -28.90
CA GLY A 12 3.77 -25.09 -28.69
C GLY A 12 2.85 -23.88 -28.61
N GLY A 13 2.06 -23.80 -27.54
CA GLY A 13 1.28 -22.61 -27.23
C GLY A 13 2.22 -21.46 -26.90
N LEU A 14 2.43 -20.58 -27.88
CA LEU A 14 3.05 -19.28 -27.67
C LEU A 14 2.13 -18.45 -26.76
N PHE A 15 2.27 -18.64 -25.45
CA PHE A 15 1.77 -17.68 -24.46
C PHE A 15 2.68 -16.45 -24.50
N THR A 16 2.53 -15.63 -25.53
CA THR A 16 3.03 -14.26 -25.48
C THR A 16 2.15 -13.52 -24.48
N CYS A 17 2.59 -13.45 -23.23
CA CYS A 17 2.09 -12.46 -22.27
C CYS A 17 2.47 -11.07 -22.78
N SER A 18 1.75 -10.56 -23.78
CA SER A 18 1.79 -9.15 -24.11
C SER A 18 1.01 -8.42 -23.02
N PRO A 19 1.65 -7.58 -22.20
CA PRO A 19 0.91 -6.74 -21.28
C PRO A 19 -0.04 -5.85 -22.10
N PRO A 20 -1.28 -5.63 -21.64
CA PRO A 20 -2.18 -4.70 -22.30
C PRO A 20 -1.48 -3.34 -22.43
N ALA A 21 -1.62 -2.71 -23.61
CA ALA A 21 -1.07 -1.39 -23.85
C ALA A 21 -1.64 -0.43 -22.80
N TYR A 22 -0.79 0.00 -21.88
CA TYR A 22 -1.16 0.97 -20.85
C TYR A 22 -1.29 2.33 -21.53
N THR A 23 -2.52 2.73 -21.87
CA THR A 23 -2.79 4.11 -22.24
C THR A 23 -2.58 4.95 -20.99
N GLN A 24 -1.48 5.69 -20.93
CA GLN A 24 -1.26 6.75 -19.95
C GLN A 24 -2.39 7.76 -20.13
N ASP A 25 -3.44 7.65 -19.33
CA ASP A 25 -4.39 8.72 -19.13
C ASP A 25 -3.61 9.89 -18.52
N GLU A 26 -3.64 11.07 -19.15
CA GLU A 26 -2.93 12.27 -18.67
C GLU A 26 -3.44 12.75 -17.29
N THR A 27 -4.54 12.16 -16.79
CA THR A 27 -5.05 12.37 -15.43
C THR A 27 -4.48 11.38 -14.40
N ALA A 28 -3.70 10.38 -14.83
CA ALA A 28 -3.07 9.43 -13.93
C ALA A 28 -1.93 10.10 -13.15
N LEU A 29 -2.02 10.07 -11.82
CA LEU A 29 -0.96 10.56 -10.93
C LEU A 29 0.39 9.91 -11.31
N GLU A 30 1.42 10.72 -11.56
CA GLU A 30 2.77 10.27 -11.96
C GLU A 30 3.33 9.23 -10.97
N TYR A 31 3.04 9.40 -9.68
CA TYR A 31 3.34 8.45 -8.63
C TYR A 31 2.07 8.15 -7.86
N PRO A 32 1.34 7.07 -8.23
CA PRO A 32 0.21 6.63 -7.45
C PRO A 32 0.70 6.43 -6.02
N SER A 33 1.68 5.57 -5.76
CA SER A 33 2.16 5.24 -4.40
C SER A 33 2.58 6.41 -3.49
N LEU A 34 2.70 7.64 -3.98
CA LEU A 34 3.01 8.83 -3.17
C LEU A 34 2.02 9.04 -2.01
N TYR A 35 0.73 8.73 -2.20
CA TYR A 35 -0.25 8.85 -1.10
C TYR A 35 0.06 7.89 0.05
N ILE A 36 0.67 6.72 -0.22
CA ILE A 36 1.07 5.75 0.82
C ILE A 36 2.17 6.38 1.69
N ALA A 37 3.17 6.99 1.05
CA ALA A 37 4.24 7.66 1.76
C ALA A 37 3.71 8.83 2.61
N GLN A 38 2.79 9.63 2.05
CA GLN A 38 2.16 10.74 2.75
C GLN A 38 1.38 10.26 3.99
N TRP A 39 0.60 9.19 3.87
CA TRP A 39 -0.16 8.61 4.97
C TRP A 39 0.73 8.05 6.08
N VAL A 40 1.77 7.29 5.69
CA VAL A 40 2.73 6.74 6.65
C VAL A 40 3.44 7.87 7.39
N TYR A 41 3.83 8.93 6.69
CA TYR A 41 4.44 10.11 7.31
C TYR A 41 3.51 10.76 8.34
N GLN A 42 2.28 11.10 7.96
CA GLN A 42 1.32 11.76 8.86
C GLN A 42 0.96 10.89 10.07
N CYS A 43 0.75 9.59 9.85
CA CYS A 43 0.54 8.66 10.94
C CYS A 43 1.76 8.59 11.87
N SER A 44 2.99 8.59 11.31
CA SER A 44 4.20 8.56 12.12
C SER A 44 4.38 9.83 12.95
N GLU A 45 4.00 11.00 12.42
CA GLU A 45 4.00 12.25 13.17
C GLU A 45 3.00 12.21 14.33
N ALA A 46 1.79 11.66 14.10
CA ALA A 46 0.78 11.53 15.14
C ALA A 46 1.18 10.54 16.26
N LEU A 47 1.81 9.42 15.90
CA LEU A 47 2.17 8.36 16.86
C LEU A 47 3.54 8.57 17.54
N SER A 48 4.49 9.24 16.90
CA SER A 48 5.85 9.40 17.44
C SER A 48 5.93 10.05 18.84
N PRO A 49 5.07 11.02 19.23
CA PRO A 49 5.08 11.57 20.57
C PRO A 49 4.78 10.52 21.64
N MET A 50 3.95 9.51 21.34
CA MET A 50 3.64 8.43 22.28
C MET A 50 4.89 7.61 22.61
N PHE A 51 5.69 7.26 21.59
CA PHE A 51 6.95 6.53 21.78
C PHE A 51 7.99 7.38 22.50
N TYR A 52 8.09 8.67 22.15
CA TYR A 52 9.00 9.61 22.81
C TYR A 52 8.68 9.76 24.31
N ASN A 53 7.39 9.90 24.66
CA ASN A 53 6.93 10.03 26.05
C ASN A 53 7.17 8.76 26.88
N GLN A 54 7.47 7.62 26.25
CA GLN A 54 7.83 6.37 26.90
C GLN A 54 9.35 6.19 27.06
N GLY A 55 10.14 7.25 26.80
CA GLY A 55 11.60 7.23 26.93
C GLY A 55 12.34 6.79 25.67
N THR A 56 11.64 6.66 24.53
CA THR A 56 12.28 6.29 23.26
C THR A 56 13.03 7.49 22.67
N PRO A 57 14.30 7.36 22.24
CA PRO A 57 15.01 8.42 21.52
C PRO A 57 14.22 8.89 20.29
N LYS A 58 14.20 10.21 20.04
CA LYS A 58 13.33 10.83 19.02
C LYS A 58 13.45 10.18 17.63
N HIS A 59 14.67 9.91 17.15
CA HIS A 59 14.88 9.29 15.85
C HIS A 59 14.29 7.88 15.78
N TYR A 60 14.37 7.12 16.88
CA TYR A 60 13.84 5.76 16.96
C TYR A 60 12.32 5.74 17.18
N ALA A 61 11.79 6.75 17.88
CA ALA A 61 10.35 6.95 18.07
C ALA A 61 9.61 7.10 16.73
N VAL A 62 10.16 7.88 15.79
CA VAL A 62 9.60 8.04 14.43
C VAL A 62 9.63 6.72 13.67
N GLN A 63 10.72 5.96 13.77
CA GLN A 63 10.83 4.67 13.10
C GLN A 63 9.81 3.65 13.62
N LEU A 64 9.63 3.54 14.94
CA LEU A 64 8.62 2.67 15.55
C LEU A 64 7.19 3.11 15.22
N ALA A 65 6.96 4.43 15.17
CA ALA A 65 5.69 5.00 14.75
C ALA A 65 5.38 4.62 13.29
N ALA A 66 6.31 4.81 12.36
CA ALA A 66 6.14 4.43 10.96
C ALA A 66 5.86 2.93 10.76
N GLN A 67 6.53 2.06 11.54
CA GLN A 67 6.25 0.61 11.52
C GLN A 67 4.84 0.25 12.01
N SER A 68 4.27 1.08 12.89
CA SER A 68 2.90 0.90 13.40
C SER A 68 1.83 1.41 12.42
N CYS A 69 2.23 2.16 11.39
CA CYS A 69 1.31 2.79 10.43
C CYS A 69 0.84 1.89 9.29
N SER A 70 1.31 0.64 9.21
CA SER A 70 0.80 -0.35 8.24
C SER A 70 -0.71 -0.57 8.39
N CYS A 71 -1.23 -0.52 9.62
CA CYS A 71 -2.65 -0.62 9.93
C CYS A 71 -3.49 0.51 9.29
N VAL A 72 -2.93 1.71 9.10
CA VAL A 72 -3.67 2.85 8.50
C VAL A 72 -4.09 2.52 7.07
N ILE A 73 -3.20 1.87 6.30
CA ILE A 73 -3.47 1.44 4.93
C ILE A 73 -4.57 0.37 4.91
N ASP A 74 -4.55 -0.56 5.86
CA ASP A 74 -5.54 -1.63 5.95
C ASP A 74 -6.92 -1.10 6.35
N GLU A 75 -6.99 -0.17 7.31
CA GLU A 75 -8.25 0.51 7.66
C GLU A 75 -8.81 1.35 6.50
N PHE A 76 -7.93 1.97 5.71
CA PHE A 76 -8.35 2.69 4.52
C PHE A 76 -9.01 1.76 3.50
N ARG A 77 -8.39 0.61 3.23
CA ARG A 77 -8.90 -0.40 2.28
C ARG A 77 -10.23 -1.01 2.67
N LYS A 78 -10.62 -0.93 3.95
CA LYS A 78 -11.95 -1.36 4.40
C LYS A 78 -13.06 -0.38 4.01
N ASN A 79 -12.73 0.91 3.89
CA ASN A 79 -13.72 1.98 3.73
C ASN A 79 -13.69 2.63 2.35
N PHE A 80 -12.59 2.50 1.61
CA PHE A 80 -12.39 3.16 0.32
C PHE A 80 -11.78 2.21 -0.70
N LEU A 81 -12.26 2.32 -1.93
CA LEU A 81 -11.69 1.70 -3.11
C LEU A 81 -10.42 2.44 -3.55
N TRP A 82 -9.55 1.69 -4.24
CA TRP A 82 -8.30 2.21 -4.78
C TRP A 82 -8.49 3.46 -5.67
N LEU A 83 -9.55 3.49 -6.48
CA LEU A 83 -9.86 4.63 -7.35
C LEU A 83 -10.26 5.88 -6.55
N GLU A 84 -11.01 5.71 -5.47
CA GLU A 84 -11.48 6.83 -4.63
C GLU A 84 -10.30 7.52 -3.93
N VAL A 85 -9.29 6.75 -3.53
CA VAL A 85 -8.06 7.30 -2.92
C VAL A 85 -7.26 8.15 -3.91
N GLN A 86 -7.28 7.79 -5.20
CA GLN A 86 -6.57 8.55 -6.24
C GLN A 86 -7.23 9.91 -6.49
N THR A 87 -8.55 10.00 -6.33
CA THR A 87 -9.32 11.22 -6.57
C THR A 87 -9.50 12.08 -5.30
N MET A 88 -9.09 11.59 -4.13
CA MET A 88 -9.12 12.37 -2.89
C MET A 88 -8.13 13.54 -2.91
N SER A 89 -8.57 14.65 -2.32
CA SER A 89 -7.70 15.79 -2.06
C SER A 89 -6.56 15.43 -1.12
N SER A 90 -5.48 16.22 -1.11
CA SER A 90 -4.40 16.06 -0.12
C SER A 90 -4.86 16.30 1.32
N GLU A 91 -5.85 17.17 1.51
CA GLU A 91 -6.42 17.52 2.82
C GLU A 91 -7.26 16.36 3.39
N ASP A 92 -8.13 15.77 2.58
CA ASP A 92 -8.92 14.61 3.00
C ASP A 92 -8.01 13.41 3.33
N ARG A 93 -6.99 13.19 2.49
CA ARG A 93 -5.97 12.17 2.75
C ARG A 93 -5.25 12.38 4.07
N ALA A 94 -4.98 13.63 4.46
CA ALA A 94 -4.38 13.98 5.73
C ALA A 94 -5.30 13.65 6.91
N LEU A 95 -6.54 14.14 6.84
CA LEU A 95 -7.54 13.97 7.89
C LEU A 95 -7.84 12.49 8.15
N PHE A 96 -7.99 11.70 7.09
CA PHE A 96 -8.24 10.27 7.24
C PHE A 96 -7.03 9.53 7.82
N SER A 97 -5.81 9.87 7.40
CA SER A 97 -4.59 9.26 7.95
C SER A 97 -4.47 9.46 9.44
N GLU A 98 -4.75 10.68 9.92
CA GLU A 98 -4.78 10.99 11.34
C GLU A 98 -5.87 10.18 12.05
N THR A 99 -7.09 10.16 11.50
CA THR A 99 -8.23 9.43 12.08
C THR A 99 -7.94 7.93 12.22
N TYR A 100 -7.35 7.31 11.19
CA TYR A 100 -7.02 5.90 11.21
C TYR A 100 -5.79 5.62 12.08
N ALA A 101 -4.82 6.54 12.16
CA ALA A 101 -3.68 6.41 13.07
C ALA A 101 -4.14 6.28 14.53
N TYR A 102 -5.17 7.02 14.95
CA TYR A 102 -5.77 6.86 16.29
C TYR A 102 -6.43 5.49 16.52
N LYS A 103 -6.97 4.86 15.46
CA LYS A 103 -7.56 3.52 15.55
C LYS A 103 -6.50 2.43 15.58
N CYS A 104 -5.33 2.70 14.99
CA CYS A 104 -4.21 1.79 14.96
C CYS A 104 -3.47 1.80 16.30
N LYS A 105 -3.76 0.82 17.16
CA LYS A 105 -2.93 0.57 18.34
C LYS A 105 -1.52 0.15 17.89
N PRO A 106 -0.45 0.59 18.56
CA PRO A 106 0.89 0.08 18.31
C PRO A 106 0.90 -1.44 18.47
N TYR A 107 1.38 -2.16 17.46
CA TYR A 107 1.47 -3.62 17.50
C TYR A 107 2.18 -4.08 18.78
N GLY A 108 1.52 -4.96 19.55
CA GLY A 108 2.12 -5.61 20.72
C GLY A 108 2.06 -4.83 22.04
N ARG A 109 1.30 -3.73 22.15
CA ARG A 109 1.14 -3.02 23.43
C ARG A 109 -0.32 -2.81 23.81
N ASN A 110 -0.71 -3.41 24.94
CA ASN A 110 -1.92 -3.05 25.66
C ASN A 110 -1.69 -1.68 26.29
N LEU A 111 -2.12 -0.64 25.57
CA LEU A 111 -2.41 0.67 26.15
C LEU A 111 -3.80 0.61 26.78
#